data_AF-A0A9Q0UPL2-F1
#
_entry.id   AF-A0A9Q0UPL2-F1
#
_cell.length_a   1.000
_cell.length_b   1.000
_cell.length_c   1.000
_cell.angle_alpha   90.00
_cell.angle_beta   90.00
_cell.angle_gamma   90.00
#
_symmetry.space_group_name_H-M   'P 1'
#
loop_
_entity.id
_entity.type
_entity.pdbx_description
1 polymer ?
#
loop_
_entity_poly.entity_id
_entity_poly.type
_entity_poly.pdbx_seq_one_letter_code
_entity_poly.pdbx_strand_id
1 'polypeptide(L)'
;MEKQQKKSKSHVLAIPVPAQGHINPMMQFSKRLASKGIQVTVVIFSNMVLRHSRRLGSVQVVTVDFVSYEGKLSSDDYSKQFRATVTRKLPELVAELSNSSGNPISCLLYDSHMPWVLNTARQLGLIGASLFTQSCAVDNVYYNIHEMQLKVPPEKLLVTVSRLPALSALDITDLPSFVQGMDSESEYSFLLNHVVGQFSNFREADWIFVNTFNTLEEEVPPKISSIYEMHVLI
;
A
#
# COMPACT_ATOMS: atom_id res chain seq x y z
N MET A 1 -35.63 24.39 -19.48
CA MET A 1 -34.66 24.39 -18.36
C MET A 1 -34.08 22.99 -18.24
N GLU A 2 -32.97 22.73 -18.91
CA GLU A 2 -32.28 21.45 -18.80
C GLU A 2 -31.61 21.34 -17.43
N LYS A 3 -32.02 20.34 -16.64
CA LYS A 3 -31.29 19.96 -15.43
C LYS A 3 -29.92 19.45 -15.90
N GLN A 4 -28.87 20.24 -15.68
CA GLN A 4 -27.50 19.75 -15.77
C GLN A 4 -27.35 18.58 -14.79
N GLN A 5 -27.35 17.34 -15.31
CA GLN A 5 -26.89 16.20 -14.55
C GLN A 5 -25.43 16.46 -14.19
N LYS A 6 -25.15 16.77 -12.92
CA LYS A 6 -23.79 16.70 -12.38
C LYS A 6 -23.28 15.30 -12.69
N LYS A 7 -22.34 15.18 -13.64
CA LYS A 7 -21.55 13.95 -13.81
C LYS A 7 -20.96 13.64 -12.43
N SER A 8 -21.42 12.55 -11.80
CA SER A 8 -20.84 12.06 -10.55
C SER A 8 -19.36 11.84 -10.79
N LYS A 9 -18.49 12.63 -10.15
CA LYS A 9 -17.05 12.44 -10.25
C LYS A 9 -16.69 11.33 -9.28
N SER A 10 -16.07 10.26 -9.77
CA SER A 10 -15.49 9.22 -8.92
C SER A 10 -14.57 9.88 -7.88
N HIS A 11 -14.78 9.52 -6.62
CA HIS A 11 -13.98 10.03 -5.50
C HIS A 11 -13.23 8.86 -4.86
N VAL A 12 -11.90 8.97 -4.88
CA VAL A 12 -10.96 8.02 -4.30
C VAL A 12 -10.46 8.58 -2.97
N LEU A 13 -10.55 7.75 -1.92
CA LEU A 13 -9.88 7.99 -0.66
C LEU A 13 -8.57 7.18 -0.65
N ALA A 14 -7.43 7.84 -0.51
CA ALA A 14 -6.11 7.22 -0.55
C ALA A 14 -5.45 7.20 0.84
N ILE A 15 -4.97 6.04 1.28
CA ILE A 15 -4.38 5.84 2.61
C ILE A 15 -2.98 5.21 2.46
N PRO A 16 -1.89 5.99 2.55
CA PRO A 16 -0.54 5.46 2.59
C PRO A 16 -0.19 4.92 3.98
N VAL A 17 0.82 4.05 4.06
CA VAL A 17 1.58 3.84 5.31
C VAL A 17 2.17 5.19 5.75
N PRO A 18 2.18 5.53 7.06
CA PRO A 18 2.64 6.82 7.57
C PRO A 18 4.19 6.95 7.57
N ALA A 19 4.83 6.61 6.45
CA ALA A 19 6.25 6.72 6.21
C ALA A 19 6.51 7.44 4.88
N GLN A 20 7.55 8.29 4.82
CA GLN A 20 7.80 9.15 3.65
C GLN A 20 7.97 8.36 2.34
N GLY A 21 8.61 7.18 2.40
CA GLY A 21 8.77 6.28 1.27
C GLY A 21 7.44 5.80 0.65
N HIS A 22 6.34 5.85 1.40
CA HIS A 22 5.00 5.43 0.97
C HIS A 22 4.10 6.62 0.65
N ILE A 23 4.16 7.68 1.47
CA ILE A 23 3.38 8.90 1.28
C ILE A 23 3.72 9.55 -0.08
N ASN A 24 4.99 9.60 -0.46
CA ASN A 24 5.40 10.27 -1.68
C ASN A 24 4.86 9.57 -2.95
N PRO A 25 5.06 8.26 -3.17
CA PRO A 25 4.45 7.54 -4.30
C PRO A 25 2.92 7.67 -4.33
N MET A 26 2.25 7.50 -3.18
CA MET A 26 0.79 7.64 -3.07
C MET A 26 0.32 9.04 -3.49
N MET A 27 1.04 10.09 -3.06
CA MET A 27 0.75 11.48 -3.45
C MET A 27 0.97 11.71 -4.95
N GLN A 28 2.02 11.16 -5.55
CA GLN A 28 2.26 11.31 -6.99
C GLN A 28 1.20 10.57 -7.81
N PHE A 29 0.85 9.34 -7.42
CA PHE A 29 -0.23 8.60 -8.06
C PHE A 29 -1.57 9.34 -7.93
N SER A 30 -1.87 9.86 -6.74
CA SER A 30 -3.08 10.68 -6.49
C SER A 30 -3.15 11.91 -7.40
N LYS A 31 -2.02 12.60 -7.65
CA LYS A 31 -1.98 13.71 -8.61
C LYS A 31 -2.26 13.25 -10.03
N ARG A 32 -1.73 12.10 -10.46
CA ARG A 32 -2.01 11.50 -11.78
C ARG A 32 -3.49 11.17 -11.93
N LEU A 33 -4.12 10.55 -10.94
CA LEU A 33 -5.57 10.31 -10.92
C LEU A 33 -6.35 11.62 -11.01
N ALA A 34 -5.96 12.62 -10.23
CA ALA A 34 -6.62 13.92 -10.23
C ALA A 34 -6.50 14.66 -11.58
N SER A 35 -5.38 14.51 -12.29
CA SER A 35 -5.21 15.05 -13.65
C SER A 35 -6.17 14.43 -14.68
N LYS A 36 -6.65 13.21 -14.41
CA LYS A 36 -7.64 12.49 -15.24
C LYS A 36 -9.10 12.81 -14.83
N GLY A 37 -9.30 13.79 -13.94
CA GLY A 37 -10.63 14.26 -13.53
C GLY A 37 -11.26 13.48 -12.37
N ILE A 38 -10.53 12.55 -11.76
CA ILE A 38 -10.94 11.81 -10.56
C ILE A 38 -10.72 12.70 -9.34
N GLN A 39 -11.69 12.77 -8.42
CA GLN A 39 -11.46 13.46 -7.16
C GLN A 39 -10.66 12.56 -6.23
N VAL A 40 -9.60 13.08 -5.61
CA VAL A 40 -8.75 12.30 -4.70
C VAL A 40 -8.55 13.03 -3.38
N THR A 41 -8.80 12.32 -2.29
CA THR A 41 -8.46 12.74 -0.93
C THR A 41 -7.43 11.79 -0.34
N VAL A 42 -6.26 12.31 0.03
CA VAL A 42 -5.20 11.53 0.69
C VAL A 42 -5.29 11.75 2.20
N VAL A 43 -5.38 10.66 2.96
CA VAL A 43 -5.51 10.68 4.42
C VAL A 43 -4.18 10.29 5.04
N ILE A 44 -3.57 11.20 5.79
CA ILE A 44 -2.32 10.95 6.50
C ILE A 44 -2.61 10.86 7.99
N PHE A 45 -2.36 9.69 8.57
CA PHE A 45 -2.42 9.50 10.01
C PHE A 45 -1.09 9.94 10.63
N SER A 46 -1.11 10.87 11.58
CA SER A 46 0.10 11.42 12.22
C SER A 46 -0.19 11.90 13.63
N ASN A 47 0.84 12.09 14.46
CA ASN A 47 0.74 12.61 15.83
C ASN A 47 0.41 14.12 15.91
N MET A 48 -0.12 14.71 14.84
CA MET A 48 -0.55 16.10 14.86
C MET A 48 -1.87 16.26 15.60
N VAL A 49 -1.88 17.13 16.61
CA VAL A 49 -2.98 17.36 17.56
C VAL A 49 -4.28 17.85 16.89
N LEU A 50 -4.23 18.33 15.65
CA LEU A 50 -5.39 18.88 14.94
C LEU A 50 -5.56 18.26 13.56
N ARG A 51 -6.80 17.88 13.25
CA ARG A 51 -7.20 17.56 11.88
C ARG A 51 -7.00 18.78 11.01
N HIS A 52 -6.11 18.69 10.04
CA HIS A 52 -5.84 19.76 9.09
C HIS A 52 -6.16 19.28 7.68
N SER A 53 -7.05 19.98 7.00
CA SER A 53 -7.25 19.78 5.58
C SER A 53 -6.49 20.85 4.81
N ARG A 54 -5.67 20.42 3.86
CA ARG A 54 -4.95 21.29 2.93
C ARG A 54 -5.12 20.79 1.51
N ARG A 55 -5.15 21.70 0.56
CA ARG A 55 -5.17 21.36 -0.86
C ARG A 55 -3.76 21.46 -1.43
N LEU A 56 -3.26 20.38 -2.00
CA LEU A 56 -1.96 20.35 -2.68
C LEU A 56 -2.18 20.18 -4.19
N GLY A 57 -2.32 21.30 -4.89
CA GLY A 57 -2.72 21.30 -6.30
C GLY A 57 -4.15 20.79 -6.49
N SER A 58 -4.29 19.68 -7.21
CA SER A 58 -5.60 19.05 -7.49
C SER A 58 -6.03 18.01 -6.44
N VAL A 59 -5.17 17.70 -5.46
CA VAL A 59 -5.42 16.67 -4.44
C VAL A 59 -5.76 17.32 -3.10
N GLN A 60 -6.79 16.80 -2.43
CA GLN A 60 -7.08 17.16 -1.04
C GLN A 60 -6.25 16.27 -0.11
N VAL A 61 -5.62 16.85 0.90
CA VAL A 61 -4.90 16.12 1.94
C VAL A 61 -5.60 16.38 3.27
N VAL A 62 -5.90 15.32 3.99
CA VAL A 62 -6.52 15.36 5.32
C VAL A 62 -5.57 14.68 6.28
N THR A 63 -5.07 15.43 7.25
CA THR A 63 -4.32 14.85 8.36
C THR A 63 -5.30 14.41 9.43
N VAL A 64 -5.21 13.15 9.85
CA VAL A 64 -6.01 12.58 10.93
C VAL A 64 -5.08 12.28 12.10
N ASP A 65 -5.50 12.71 13.28
CA ASP A 65 -4.74 12.46 14.49
C ASP A 65 -4.57 10.95 14.75
N PHE A 66 -3.33 10.55 14.97
CA PHE A 66 -2.89 9.25 15.42
C PHE A 66 -1.79 9.45 16.46
N VAL A 67 -2.19 9.46 17.72
CA VAL A 67 -1.27 9.48 18.86
C VAL A 67 -0.78 8.06 19.12
N SER A 68 0.40 7.72 18.59
CA SER A 68 1.17 6.61 19.15
C SER A 68 1.79 7.09 20.46
N TYR A 69 1.74 6.26 21.51
CA TYR A 69 2.46 6.57 22.75
C TYR A 69 3.96 6.75 22.43
N GLU A 70 4.44 7.99 22.54
CA GLU A 70 5.77 8.36 22.05
C GLU A 70 6.87 7.53 22.71
N GLY A 71 7.74 6.94 21.88
CA GLY A 71 9.08 6.49 22.25
C GLY A 71 9.22 5.14 22.98
N LYS A 72 8.17 4.33 23.13
CA LYS A 72 8.26 3.03 23.85
C LYS A 72 7.58 1.83 23.19
N LEU A 73 6.86 2.02 22.08
CA LEU A 73 6.18 0.90 21.42
C LEU A 73 7.14 0.13 20.54
N SER A 74 7.08 -1.20 20.62
CA SER A 74 7.67 -2.07 19.60
C SER A 74 7.03 -1.79 18.24
N SER A 75 7.72 -2.15 17.15
CA SER A 75 7.15 -2.04 15.79
C SER A 75 5.80 -2.79 15.66
N ASP A 76 5.63 -3.91 16.36
CA ASP A 76 4.40 -4.69 16.38
C ASP A 76 3.26 -3.96 17.12
N ASP A 77 3.52 -3.42 18.30
CA ASP A 77 2.51 -2.68 19.07
C ASP A 77 2.06 -1.41 18.34
N TYR A 78 3.00 -0.70 17.70
CA TYR A 78 2.69 0.43 16.83
C TYR A 78 1.74 0.00 15.71
N SER A 79 2.05 -1.08 14.99
CA SER A 79 1.23 -1.59 13.89
C SER A 79 -0.18 -1.99 14.35
N LYS A 80 -0.30 -2.67 15.49
CA LYS A 80 -1.59 -3.04 16.10
C LYS A 80 -2.42 -1.81 16.45
N GLN A 81 -1.82 -0.80 17.10
CA GLN A 81 -2.50 0.43 17.47
C GLN A 81 -2.92 1.24 16.24
N PHE A 82 -2.06 1.28 15.22
CA PHE A 82 -2.33 1.92 13.94
C PHE A 82 -3.53 1.29 13.25
N ARG A 83 -3.50 -0.04 13.06
CA ARG A 83 -4.61 -0.81 12.48
C ARG A 83 -5.93 -0.56 13.22
N ALA A 84 -5.93 -0.62 14.55
CA ALA A 84 -7.11 -0.38 15.35
C ALA A 84 -7.65 1.05 15.16
N THR A 85 -6.76 2.05 15.11
CA THR A 85 -7.15 3.45 14.94
C THR A 85 -7.74 3.71 13.57
N VAL A 86 -7.10 3.24 12.49
CA VAL A 86 -7.60 3.42 11.13
C VAL A 86 -8.93 2.70 10.96
N THR A 87 -9.03 1.44 11.37
CA THR A 87 -10.27 0.64 11.26
C THR A 87 -11.45 1.34 11.95
N ARG A 88 -11.21 1.95 13.12
CA ARG A 88 -12.23 2.68 13.87
C ARG A 88 -12.60 4.02 13.23
N LYS A 89 -11.62 4.82 12.79
CA LYS A 89 -11.86 6.19 12.29
C LYS A 89 -12.32 6.24 10.83
N LEU A 90 -12.01 5.21 10.04
CA LEU A 90 -12.23 5.23 8.59
C LEU A 90 -13.72 5.32 8.20
N PRO A 91 -14.68 4.59 8.82
CA PRO A 91 -16.10 4.72 8.49
C PRO A 91 -16.62 6.15 8.68
N GLU A 92 -16.29 6.78 9.81
CA GLU A 92 -16.67 8.16 10.11
C GLU A 92 -16.07 9.14 9.09
N LEU A 93 -14.80 8.95 8.75
CA LEU A 93 -14.10 9.78 7.77
C LEU A 93 -14.71 9.65 6.37
N VAL A 94 -15.07 8.44 5.95
CA VAL A 94 -15.73 8.19 4.67
C VAL A 94 -17.08 8.90 4.60
N ALA A 95 -17.89 8.82 5.66
CA ALA A 95 -19.17 9.51 5.74
C ALA A 95 -19.00 11.04 5.70
N GLU A 96 -18.09 11.58 6.48
CA GLU A 96 -17.79 13.02 6.55
C GLU A 96 -17.32 13.59 5.21
N LEU A 97 -16.37 12.92 4.54
CA LEU A 97 -15.81 13.35 3.27
C LEU A 97 -16.80 13.21 2.10
N SER A 98 -17.64 12.17 2.14
CA SER A 98 -18.71 11.99 1.15
C SER A 98 -19.74 13.10 1.24
N ASN A 99 -20.12 13.50 2.46
CA ASN A 99 -21.10 14.57 2.69
C ASN A 99 -20.54 15.96 2.36
N SER A 100 -19.30 16.25 2.76
CA SER A 100 -18.69 17.58 2.58
C SER A 100 -18.32 17.89 1.12
N SER A 101 -17.89 16.88 0.36
CA SER A 101 -17.49 17.09 -1.04
C SER A 101 -18.66 17.06 -2.04
N GLY A 102 -19.82 16.54 -1.63
CA GLY A 102 -20.97 16.32 -2.51
C GLY A 102 -20.75 15.21 -3.54
N ASN A 103 -19.64 14.48 -3.46
CA ASN A 103 -19.32 13.30 -4.27
C ASN A 103 -19.03 12.11 -3.33
N PRO A 104 -19.86 11.06 -3.34
CA PRO A 104 -19.63 9.87 -2.53
C PRO A 104 -18.26 9.26 -2.81
N ILE A 105 -17.56 8.87 -1.75
CA ILE A 105 -16.36 8.04 -1.90
C ILE A 105 -16.79 6.69 -2.48
N SER A 106 -16.13 6.29 -3.56
CA SER A 106 -16.45 5.08 -4.34
C SER A 106 -15.33 4.04 -4.30
N CYS A 107 -14.12 4.46 -3.93
CA CYS A 107 -12.94 3.62 -3.93
C CYS A 107 -12.00 4.00 -2.78
N LEU A 108 -11.46 2.98 -2.12
CA LEU A 108 -10.41 3.08 -1.13
C LEU A 108 -9.11 2.55 -1.73
N LEU A 109 -8.18 3.47 -2.01
CA LEU A 109 -6.83 3.17 -2.47
C LEU A 109 -5.91 3.05 -1.25
N TYR A 110 -5.42 1.85 -0.95
CA TYR A 110 -4.60 1.58 0.23
C TYR A 110 -3.20 1.09 -0.16
N ASP A 111 -2.22 1.40 0.67
CA ASP A 111 -0.88 0.83 0.53
C ASP A 111 -0.88 -0.68 0.78
N SER A 112 -0.20 -1.46 -0.07
CA SER A 112 -0.16 -2.93 0.00
C SER A 112 0.26 -3.48 1.37
N HIS A 113 1.07 -2.75 2.13
CA HIS A 113 1.51 -3.10 3.48
C HIS A 113 0.38 -3.12 4.52
N MET A 114 -0.81 -2.65 4.14
CA MET A 114 -2.00 -2.63 5.00
C MET A 114 -3.13 -3.49 4.41
N PRO A 115 -2.91 -4.81 4.19
CA PRO A 115 -3.88 -5.68 3.52
C PRO A 115 -5.22 -5.75 4.26
N TRP A 116 -5.21 -5.54 5.58
CA TRP A 116 -6.43 -5.49 6.39
C TRP A 116 -7.39 -4.33 6.02
N VAL A 117 -6.90 -3.29 5.32
CA VAL A 117 -7.72 -2.15 4.87
C VAL A 117 -8.76 -2.59 3.83
N LEU A 118 -8.47 -3.62 3.03
CA LEU A 118 -9.43 -4.17 2.07
C LEU A 118 -10.72 -4.64 2.73
N ASN A 119 -10.62 -5.29 3.90
CA ASN A 119 -11.80 -5.74 4.63
C ASN A 119 -12.65 -4.56 5.09
N THR A 120 -12.01 -3.47 5.53
CA THR A 120 -12.74 -2.24 5.87
C THR A 120 -13.39 -1.61 4.65
N ALA A 121 -12.73 -1.61 3.49
CA ALA A 121 -13.33 -1.13 2.23
C ALA A 121 -14.64 -1.90 1.91
N ARG A 122 -14.58 -3.23 1.97
CA ARG A 122 -15.72 -4.11 1.68
C ARG A 122 -16.89 -3.91 2.65
N GLN A 123 -16.60 -3.76 3.94
CA GLN A 123 -17.61 -3.46 4.96
C GLN A 123 -18.32 -2.12 4.69
N LEU A 124 -17.63 -1.18 4.06
CA LEU A 124 -18.18 0.11 3.64
C LEU A 124 -18.80 0.08 2.24
N GLY A 125 -18.81 -1.07 1.56
CA GLY A 125 -19.31 -1.20 0.18
C GLY A 125 -18.47 -0.46 -0.86
N LEU A 126 -17.18 -0.23 -0.58
CA LEU A 126 -16.26 0.48 -1.47
C LEU A 126 -15.42 -0.48 -2.30
N ILE A 127 -15.03 -0.04 -3.50
CA ILE A 127 -13.97 -0.69 -4.29
C ILE A 127 -12.66 -0.60 -3.51
N GLY A 128 -11.97 -1.72 -3.31
CA GLY A 128 -10.66 -1.77 -2.67
C GLY A 128 -9.53 -1.88 -3.70
N ALA A 129 -8.69 -0.85 -3.78
CA ALA A 129 -7.53 -0.82 -4.66
C ALA A 129 -6.22 -0.82 -3.87
N SER A 130 -5.30 -1.72 -4.20
CA SER A 130 -3.98 -1.80 -3.55
C SER A 130 -2.92 -1.06 -4.37
N LEU A 131 -2.03 -0.31 -3.72
CA LEU A 131 -0.84 0.28 -4.31
C LEU A 131 0.42 -0.30 -3.67
N PHE A 132 1.20 -1.00 -4.48
CA PHE A 132 2.56 -1.42 -4.16
C PHE A 132 3.53 -0.28 -4.40
N THR A 133 4.14 0.21 -3.34
CA THR A 133 5.07 1.36 -3.36
C THR A 133 6.54 0.94 -3.36
N GLN A 134 6.82 -0.34 -3.11
CA GLN A 134 8.16 -0.91 -3.14
C GLN A 134 8.65 -1.19 -4.57
N SER A 135 9.94 -1.47 -4.69
CA SER A 135 10.53 -1.96 -5.94
C SER A 135 9.95 -3.33 -6.27
N CYS A 136 9.58 -3.57 -7.54
CA CYS A 136 9.11 -4.88 -8.00
C CYS A 136 10.10 -6.00 -7.71
N ALA A 137 11.41 -5.74 -7.80
CA ALA A 137 12.43 -6.72 -7.48
C ALA A 137 12.37 -7.14 -6.00
N VAL A 138 12.14 -6.17 -5.10
CA VAL A 138 11.96 -6.42 -3.66
C VAL A 138 10.66 -7.17 -3.40
N ASP A 139 9.56 -6.74 -4.03
CA ASP A 139 8.26 -7.41 -3.92
C ASP A 139 8.32 -8.84 -4.46
N ASN A 140 9.09 -9.11 -5.51
CA ASN A 140 9.31 -10.45 -6.05
C ASN A 140 9.99 -11.36 -5.03
N VAL A 141 11.01 -10.88 -4.31
CA VAL A 141 11.66 -11.63 -3.24
C VAL A 141 10.64 -11.98 -2.15
N TYR A 142 9.92 -10.98 -1.64
CA TYR A 142 8.93 -11.18 -0.57
C TYR A 142 7.75 -12.05 -1.01
N TYR A 143 7.31 -11.96 -2.26
CA TYR A 143 6.27 -12.82 -2.83
C TYR A 143 6.73 -14.28 -2.88
N ASN A 144 7.98 -14.55 -3.27
CA ASN A 144 8.51 -15.92 -3.26
C ASN A 144 8.66 -16.46 -1.84
N ILE A 145 8.92 -15.62 -0.84
CA ILE A 145 8.85 -16.02 0.57
C ILE A 145 7.40 -16.35 0.97
N HIS A 146 6.43 -15.51 0.59
CA HIS A 146 5.00 -15.72 0.84
C HIS A 146 4.52 -17.07 0.28
N GLU A 147 4.87 -17.38 -0.98
CA GLU A 147 4.51 -18.64 -1.65
C GLU A 147 5.35 -19.84 -1.17
N MET A 148 6.16 -19.68 -0.11
CA MET A 148 7.09 -20.68 0.44
C MET A 148 8.10 -21.22 -0.59
N GLN A 149 8.31 -20.48 -1.68
CA GLN A 149 9.29 -20.81 -2.71
C GLN A 149 10.69 -20.40 -2.29
N LEU A 150 10.84 -19.34 -1.49
CA LEU A 150 12.09 -18.91 -0.88
C LEU A 150 12.04 -19.14 0.64
N LYS A 151 12.89 -20.04 1.15
CA LYS A 151 12.96 -20.36 2.59
C LYS A 151 14.04 -19.53 3.27
N VAL A 152 13.70 -18.91 4.39
CA VAL A 152 14.61 -18.22 5.31
C VAL A 152 14.76 -19.12 6.55
N PRO A 153 15.96 -19.38 7.11
CA PRO A 153 17.23 -18.63 7.02
C PRO A 153 18.19 -18.97 5.83
N PRO A 154 19.23 -18.12 5.61
CA PRO A 154 20.26 -18.14 4.53
C PRO A 154 20.79 -19.46 3.99
N GLU A 155 20.88 -20.49 4.82
CA GLU A 155 21.64 -21.72 4.56
C GLU A 155 21.15 -22.52 3.34
N LYS A 156 19.94 -22.25 2.86
CA LYS A 156 19.35 -22.87 1.64
C LYS A 156 18.95 -21.84 0.56
N LEU A 157 19.26 -20.56 0.75
CA LEU A 157 18.83 -19.48 -0.16
C LEU A 157 19.57 -19.53 -1.52
N LEU A 158 20.87 -19.86 -1.56
CA LEU A 158 21.65 -19.92 -2.81
C LEU A 158 21.06 -20.88 -3.86
N VAL A 159 20.59 -22.06 -3.44
CA VAL A 159 19.96 -23.06 -4.35
C VAL A 159 18.57 -22.62 -4.80
N THR A 160 17.96 -21.68 -4.08
CA THR A 160 16.57 -21.29 -4.27
C THR A 160 16.44 -20.03 -5.11
N VAL A 161 17.33 -19.05 -4.90
CA VAL A 161 17.46 -17.84 -5.74
C VAL A 161 17.85 -18.20 -7.18
N SER A 162 18.78 -19.15 -7.36
CA SER A 162 19.18 -19.66 -8.68
C SER A 162 18.06 -20.37 -9.45
N ARG A 163 16.95 -20.77 -8.79
CA ARG A 163 15.77 -21.38 -9.42
C ARG A 163 14.72 -20.36 -9.86
N LEU A 164 14.90 -19.09 -9.50
CA LEU A 164 14.02 -17.99 -9.87
C LEU A 164 14.72 -17.18 -10.96
N PRO A 165 14.33 -17.31 -12.25
CA PRO A 165 15.06 -16.68 -13.35
C PRO A 165 15.30 -15.19 -13.14
N ALA A 166 14.28 -14.46 -12.67
CA ALA A 166 14.35 -13.02 -12.40
C ALA A 166 15.21 -12.61 -11.20
N LEU A 167 15.61 -13.56 -10.34
CA LEU A 167 16.50 -13.31 -9.20
C LEU A 167 17.85 -14.00 -9.37
N SER A 168 18.07 -14.71 -10.48
CA SER A 168 19.26 -15.56 -10.68
C SER A 168 20.58 -14.79 -10.73
N ALA A 169 20.53 -13.48 -10.99
CA ALA A 169 21.68 -12.58 -10.97
C ALA A 169 22.00 -11.97 -9.60
N LEU A 170 21.13 -12.16 -8.59
CA LEU A 170 21.29 -11.59 -7.25
C LEU A 170 22.08 -12.52 -6.33
N ASP A 171 23.04 -11.96 -5.59
CA ASP A 171 23.67 -12.63 -4.47
C ASP A 171 22.79 -12.54 -3.21
N ILE A 172 23.08 -13.37 -2.20
CA ILE A 172 22.39 -13.29 -0.91
C ILE A 172 22.55 -11.91 -0.26
N THR A 173 23.69 -11.25 -0.48
CA THR A 173 23.95 -9.89 0.03
C THR A 173 23.08 -8.83 -0.64
N ASP A 174 22.54 -9.11 -1.83
CA ASP A 174 21.67 -8.19 -2.57
C ASP A 174 20.20 -8.29 -2.14
N LEU A 175 19.86 -9.29 -1.32
CA LEU A 175 18.51 -9.45 -0.81
C LEU A 175 18.13 -8.37 0.20
N PRO A 176 16.84 -8.05 0.36
CA PRO A 176 16.42 -7.07 1.35
C PRO A 176 16.90 -7.44 2.75
N SER A 177 17.34 -6.45 3.52
CA SER A 177 17.91 -6.66 4.87
C SER A 177 16.98 -7.41 5.82
N PHE A 178 15.66 -7.32 5.62
CA PHE A 178 14.66 -8.05 6.40
C PHE A 178 14.73 -9.57 6.19
N VAL A 179 15.25 -10.02 5.04
CA VAL A 179 15.50 -11.43 4.74
C VAL A 179 16.78 -11.91 5.43
N GLN A 180 17.79 -11.04 5.55
CA GLN A 180 19.11 -11.36 6.09
C GLN A 180 19.14 -11.37 7.64
N GLY A 181 18.30 -10.59 8.31
CA GLY A 181 18.32 -10.40 9.77
C GLY A 181 17.71 -11.50 10.64
N MET A 182 17.58 -12.75 10.16
CA MET A 182 16.84 -13.83 10.84
C MET A 182 17.60 -14.54 11.98
N ASP A 183 18.79 -14.08 12.36
CA ASP A 183 19.65 -14.79 13.31
C ASP A 183 19.16 -14.73 14.79
N SER A 184 18.02 -14.10 15.08
CA SER A 184 17.40 -14.13 16.42
C SER A 184 15.96 -13.56 16.42
N GLU A 185 15.23 -13.76 17.52
CA GLU A 185 13.97 -13.07 17.87
C GLU A 185 14.16 -11.54 17.94
N SER A 186 14.37 -10.93 16.79
CA SER A 186 14.68 -9.52 16.60
C SER A 186 13.53 -8.80 15.88
N GLU A 187 13.55 -7.47 15.91
CA GLU A 187 12.59 -6.63 15.18
C GLU A 187 12.50 -6.97 13.68
N TYR A 188 13.55 -7.55 13.10
CA TYR A 188 13.57 -8.00 11.70
C TYR A 188 12.56 -9.11 11.41
N SER A 189 12.23 -9.97 12.37
CA SER A 189 11.21 -11.02 12.19
C SER A 189 9.81 -10.41 12.01
N PHE A 190 9.48 -9.39 12.81
CA PHE A 190 8.22 -8.66 12.65
C PHE A 190 8.18 -7.92 11.31
N LEU A 191 9.26 -7.19 10.98
CA LEU A 191 9.33 -6.40 9.74
C LEU A 191 9.22 -7.30 8.50
N LEU A 192 9.88 -8.47 8.50
CA LEU A 192 9.75 -9.43 7.41
C LEU A 192 8.32 -9.97 7.30
N ASN A 193 7.72 -10.40 8.42
CA ASN A 193 6.33 -10.87 8.41
C ASN A 193 5.36 -9.78 7.93
N HIS A 194 5.63 -8.52 8.27
CA HIS A 194 4.85 -7.37 7.82
C HIS A 194 4.93 -7.17 6.30
N VAL A 195 6.13 -7.12 5.72
CA VAL A 195 6.31 -6.93 4.27
C VAL A 195 5.92 -8.16 3.45
N VAL A 196 6.06 -9.38 3.98
CA VAL A 196 5.54 -10.61 3.34
C VAL A 196 4.02 -10.64 3.41
N GLY A 197 3.44 -10.12 4.49
CA GLY A 197 1.99 -10.05 4.70
C GLY A 197 1.24 -9.22 3.66
N GLN A 198 1.90 -8.33 2.91
CA GLN A 198 1.28 -7.53 1.85
C GLN A 198 0.65 -8.39 0.73
N PHE A 199 1.11 -9.64 0.57
CA PHE A 199 0.57 -10.60 -0.42
C PHE A 199 -0.56 -11.48 0.13
N SER A 200 -1.06 -11.22 1.34
CA SER A 200 -2.14 -12.02 1.92
C SER A 200 -3.49 -11.84 1.22
N ASN A 201 -3.72 -10.68 0.59
CA ASN A 201 -5.01 -10.32 0.00
C ASN A 201 -4.90 -9.74 -1.42
N PHE A 202 -3.72 -9.75 -2.07
CA PHE A 202 -3.54 -9.02 -3.34
C PHE A 202 -4.50 -9.53 -4.43
N ARG A 203 -4.75 -10.85 -4.50
CA ARG A 203 -5.71 -11.46 -5.46
C ARG A 203 -7.17 -11.13 -5.17
N GLU A 204 -7.45 -10.56 -4.00
CA GLU A 204 -8.79 -10.22 -3.54
C GLU A 204 -9.15 -8.74 -3.75
N ALA A 205 -8.15 -7.89 -3.97
CA ALA A 205 -8.36 -6.48 -4.29
C ALA A 205 -9.01 -6.34 -5.67
N ASP A 206 -9.89 -5.35 -5.83
CA ASP A 206 -10.53 -5.08 -7.12
C ASP A 206 -9.52 -4.57 -8.16
N TRP A 207 -8.55 -3.77 -7.69
CA TRP A 207 -7.45 -3.25 -8.51
C TRP A 207 -6.13 -3.36 -7.77
N ILE A 208 -5.05 -3.63 -8.53
CA ILE A 208 -3.69 -3.62 -8.03
C ILE A 208 -2.86 -2.67 -8.89
N PHE A 209 -2.20 -1.72 -8.24
CA PHE A 209 -1.28 -0.79 -8.84
C PHE A 209 0.12 -1.07 -8.33
N VAL A 210 1.11 -0.99 -9.21
CA VAL A 210 2.52 -1.18 -8.86
C VAL A 210 3.30 -0.01 -9.40
N ASN A 211 4.14 0.58 -8.55
CA ASN A 211 4.97 1.72 -8.92
C ASN A 211 6.23 1.28 -9.71
N THR A 212 6.03 0.80 -10.94
CA THR A 212 7.08 0.38 -11.88
C THR A 212 6.73 0.76 -13.33
N PHE A 213 7.63 0.47 -14.27
CA PHE A 213 7.43 0.59 -15.71
C PHE A 213 7.92 -0.64 -16.48
N ASN A 214 7.24 -0.99 -17.58
CA ASN A 214 7.44 -2.26 -18.28
C ASN A 214 8.88 -2.52 -18.75
N THR A 215 9.59 -1.50 -19.24
CA THR A 215 10.96 -1.69 -19.73
C THR A 215 11.96 -1.98 -18.61
N LEU A 216 11.59 -1.78 -17.33
CA LEU A 216 12.41 -2.19 -16.19
C LEU A 216 12.24 -3.68 -15.87
N GLU A 217 11.06 -4.25 -16.19
CA GLU A 217 10.61 -5.54 -15.70
C GLU A 217 10.52 -6.59 -16.82
N GLU A 218 11.24 -6.42 -17.93
CA GLU A 218 11.15 -7.30 -19.11
C GLU A 218 11.47 -8.77 -18.80
N GLU A 219 12.32 -9.03 -17.79
CA GLU A 219 12.69 -10.37 -17.33
C GLU A 219 11.86 -10.89 -16.15
N VAL A 220 10.93 -10.07 -15.65
CA VAL A 220 10.04 -10.50 -14.56
C VAL A 220 9.06 -11.53 -15.13
N PRO A 221 8.89 -12.70 -14.47
CA PRO A 221 8.20 -13.82 -15.10
C PRO A 221 6.76 -13.43 -15.45
N PRO A 222 6.19 -14.02 -16.52
CA PRO A 222 4.79 -13.81 -16.91
C PRO A 222 3.79 -13.99 -15.78
N LYS A 223 4.16 -14.75 -14.74
CA LYS A 223 3.38 -15.03 -13.53
C LYS A 223 3.13 -13.78 -12.68
N ILE A 224 4.09 -12.87 -12.59
CA ILE A 224 3.93 -11.57 -11.91
C ILE A 224 3.15 -10.64 -12.85
N SER A 225 3.55 -10.52 -14.12
CA SER A 225 2.80 -9.68 -15.07
C SER A 225 1.34 -10.13 -15.32
N SER A 226 0.99 -11.39 -15.06
CA SER A 226 -0.40 -11.90 -15.12
C SER A 226 -1.18 -11.71 -13.82
N ILE A 227 -0.49 -11.46 -12.70
CA ILE A 227 -1.07 -11.15 -11.39
C ILE A 227 -1.48 -9.68 -11.31
N TYR A 228 -0.71 -8.82 -11.98
CA TYR A 228 -0.95 -7.39 -12.02
C TYR A 228 -1.59 -7.07 -13.38
N GLU A 229 -2.87 -6.70 -13.42
CA GLU A 229 -3.32 -5.81 -14.51
C GLU A 229 -2.59 -4.48 -14.32
N MET A 230 -1.33 -4.44 -14.74
CA MET A 230 -0.42 -3.33 -14.49
C MET A 230 -0.95 -2.09 -15.20
N HIS A 231 -1.64 -1.24 -14.46
CA HIS A 231 -1.75 0.16 -14.83
C HIS A 231 -0.44 0.84 -14.41
N VAL A 232 0.55 0.67 -15.29
CA VAL A 232 1.89 1.28 -15.22
C VAL A 232 1.74 2.76 -14.94
N LEU A 233 2.36 3.22 -13.86
CA LEU A 233 2.46 4.62 -13.52
C LEU A 233 3.84 5.08 -13.93
N ILE A 234 3.87 5.68 -15.13
CA ILE A 234 5.00 6.38 -15.79
C ILE A 234 6.14 6.74 -14.83
#